data_AF-A0A951S8S3-F1
#
_entry.id   AF-A0A951S8S3-F1
#
_cell.length_a   1.000
_cell.length_b   1.000
_cell.length_c   1.000
_cell.angle_alpha   90.00
_cell.angle_beta   90.00
_cell.angle_gamma   90.00
#
_symmetry.space_group_name_H-M   'P 1'
#
loop_
_entity.id
_entity.type
_entity.pdbx_description
1 polymer ?
#
loop_
_entity_poly.entity_id
_entity_poly.type
_entity_poly.pdbx_seq_one_letter_code
_entity_poly.pdbx_strand_id
1 'polypeptide(L)'
;ILVLSMFCDKVVIADLMEAGANGYILKNTGKAELVEALLSIAKGETFLSKEVNEELKKVNEKTDYRFVLSAREREIVQYIAQGLSHTEIGEKISISPRTVDSHRNNIMRKLNVNSIAQLIRFALQNKIID
;
A
#
# COMPACT_ATOMS: atom_id res chain seq x y z
N ILE A 1 6.45 21.31 -6.86
CA ILE A 1 5.25 21.19 -5.98
C ILE A 1 5.66 20.49 -4.70
N LEU A 2 5.43 21.12 -3.54
CA LEU A 2 5.65 20.53 -2.21
C LEU A 2 4.29 20.16 -1.61
N VAL A 3 4.14 18.91 -1.17
CA VAL A 3 2.92 18.44 -0.50
C VAL A 3 3.10 18.49 1.02
N LEU A 4 2.09 19.02 1.71
CA LEU A 4 2.02 19.10 3.17
C LEU A 4 0.82 18.30 3.68
N SER A 5 1.03 17.22 4.41
CA SER A 5 -0.05 16.33 4.87
C SER A 5 0.13 15.92 6.33
N MET A 6 -0.95 15.57 7.02
CA MET A 6 -0.85 14.91 8.33
C MET A 6 -0.73 13.39 8.22
N PHE A 7 -0.95 12.84 7.03
CA PHE A 7 -0.93 11.41 6.79
C PHE A 7 0.41 10.99 6.20
N CYS A 8 0.97 9.89 6.67
CA CYS A 8 2.14 9.26 6.08
C CYS A 8 1.75 7.92 5.45
N ASP A 9 0.93 7.98 4.40
CA ASP A 9 0.55 6.80 3.64
C ASP A 9 1.47 6.67 2.42
N LYS A 10 2.16 5.54 2.32
CA LYS A 10 3.15 5.30 1.27
C LYS A 10 2.57 5.20 -0.12
N VAL A 11 1.39 4.62 -0.27
CA VAL A 11 0.75 4.51 -1.58
C VAL A 11 0.44 5.92 -2.07
N VAL A 12 -0.08 6.75 -1.17
CA VAL A 12 -0.36 8.16 -1.45
C VAL A 12 0.93 8.94 -1.76
N ILE A 13 2.00 8.75 -0.98
CA ILE A 13 3.28 9.40 -1.23
C ILE A 13 3.87 8.99 -2.59
N ALA A 14 3.86 7.69 -2.91
CA ALA A 14 4.38 7.18 -4.18
C ALA A 14 3.58 7.73 -5.37
N ASP A 15 2.25 7.67 -5.32
CA ASP A 15 1.37 8.21 -6.36
C ASP A 15 1.61 9.72 -6.58
N LEU A 16 1.81 10.48 -5.50
CA LEU A 16 2.09 11.92 -5.58
C LEU A 16 3.46 12.22 -6.17
N MET A 17 4.48 11.43 -5.82
CA MET A 17 5.82 11.58 -6.38
C MET A 17 5.83 11.22 -7.87
N GLU A 18 5.13 10.15 -8.29
CA GLU A 18 4.94 9.80 -9.70
C GLU A 18 4.15 10.86 -10.48
N ALA A 19 3.17 11.50 -9.84
CA ALA A 19 2.43 12.63 -10.40
C ALA A 19 3.27 13.92 -10.54
N GLY A 20 4.55 13.90 -10.14
CA GLY A 20 5.48 15.01 -10.30
C GLY A 20 5.60 15.92 -9.07
N ALA A 21 5.20 15.45 -7.89
CA ALA A 21 5.54 16.15 -6.65
C ALA A 21 7.08 16.18 -6.49
N ASN A 22 7.61 17.36 -6.14
CA ASN A 22 9.03 17.55 -5.85
C ASN A 22 9.32 17.36 -4.36
N GLY A 23 8.31 17.15 -3.53
CA GLY A 23 8.56 16.78 -2.15
C GLY A 23 7.32 16.56 -1.31
N TYR A 24 7.53 15.93 -0.16
CA TYR A 24 6.50 15.57 0.80
C TYR A 24 6.98 15.83 2.24
N ILE A 25 6.21 16.61 2.98
CA ILE A 25 6.44 16.95 4.39
C ILE A 25 5.21 16.62 5.23
N LEU A 26 5.43 16.15 6.45
CA LEU A 26 4.38 16.02 7.45
C LEU A 26 4.06 17.38 8.09
N LYS A 27 2.79 17.67 8.36
CA LYS A 27 2.42 18.93 9.02
C LYS A 27 2.88 19.03 10.48
N ASN A 28 3.35 17.94 11.08
CA ASN A 28 3.98 17.96 12.41
C ASN A 28 5.44 18.44 12.36
N THR A 29 6.03 18.53 11.16
CA THR A 29 7.47 18.64 10.99
C THR A 29 7.94 20.03 11.39
N GLY A 30 9.10 20.11 12.04
CA GLY A 30 9.65 21.36 12.55
C GLY A 30 9.84 22.42 11.47
N LYS A 31 9.67 23.70 11.84
CA LYS A 31 9.81 24.85 10.90
C LYS A 31 11.15 24.86 10.14
N ALA A 32 12.23 24.38 10.78
CA ALA A 32 13.54 24.31 10.15
C ALA A 32 13.56 23.36 8.94
N GLU A 33 12.91 22.22 9.05
CA GLU A 33 12.85 21.20 7.98
C GLU A 33 11.96 21.65 6.82
N LEU A 34 10.91 22.44 7.10
CA LEU A 34 10.12 23.09 6.06
C LEU A 34 10.95 24.08 5.24
N VAL A 35 11.78 24.89 5.91
CA VAL A 35 12.67 25.84 5.23
C VAL A 35 13.69 25.09 4.37
N GLU A 36 14.26 24.00 4.89
CA GLU A 36 15.17 23.14 4.15
C GLU A 36 14.52 22.56 2.88
N ALA A 37 13.28 22.07 3.01
CA ALA A 37 12.52 21.53 1.87
C ALA A 37 12.28 22.56 0.77
N LEU A 38 11.91 23.78 1.14
CA LEU A 38 11.70 24.86 0.19
C LEU A 38 13.01 25.21 -0.53
N LEU A 39 14.13 25.24 0.18
CA LEU A 39 15.44 25.53 -0.41
C LEU A 39 15.91 24.43 -1.36
N SER A 40 15.71 23.15 -1.02
CA SER A 40 16.03 22.02 -1.91
C SER A 40 15.16 22.00 -3.15
N ILE A 41 13.84 22.20 -3.00
CA ILE A 41 12.92 22.24 -4.15
C ILE A 41 13.23 23.42 -5.07
N ALA A 42 13.63 24.57 -4.53
CA ALA A 42 14.06 25.72 -5.33
C ALA A 42 15.32 25.44 -6.17
N LYS A 43 16.17 24.49 -5.75
CA LYS A 43 17.33 24.02 -6.52
C LYS A 43 16.98 22.93 -7.56
N GLY A 44 15.71 22.54 -7.65
CA GLY A 44 15.26 21.45 -8.52
C GLY A 44 15.46 20.06 -7.92
N GLU A 45 15.81 19.97 -6.63
CA GLU A 45 15.98 18.70 -5.93
C GLU A 45 14.64 18.21 -5.38
N THR A 46 14.54 16.91 -5.12
CA THR A 46 13.39 16.34 -4.41
C THR A 46 13.64 16.28 -2.91
N PHE A 47 12.61 16.58 -2.11
CA PHE A 47 12.75 16.59 -0.65
C PHE A 47 11.67 15.74 0.04
N LEU A 48 12.09 14.81 0.88
CA LEU A 48 11.20 14.04 1.76
C LEU A 48 11.66 14.26 3.20
N SER A 49 10.73 14.61 4.09
CA SER A 49 11.06 14.75 5.52
C SER A 49 11.69 13.47 6.08
N LYS A 50 12.52 13.62 7.12
CA LYS A 50 13.18 12.48 7.77
C LYS A 50 12.18 11.42 8.22
N GLU A 51 11.07 11.84 8.81
CA GLU A 51 10.03 10.93 9.29
C GLU A 51 9.40 10.13 8.13
N VAL A 52 9.08 10.80 7.02
CA VAL A 52 8.60 10.13 5.79
C VAL A 52 9.66 9.17 5.23
N ASN A 53 10.93 9.56 5.25
CA ASN A 53 12.03 8.77 4.73
C ASN A 53 12.29 7.53 5.61
N GLU A 54 12.21 7.66 6.94
CA GLU A 54 12.27 6.56 7.89
C GLU A 54 11.08 5.62 7.71
N GLU A 55 9.88 6.18 7.55
CA GLU A 55 8.69 5.39 7.34
C GLU A 55 8.79 4.61 6.03
N LEU A 56 9.22 5.26 4.94
CA LEU A 56 9.57 4.65 3.65
C LEU A 56 10.59 3.50 3.81
N LYS A 57 11.67 3.71 4.59
CA LYS A 57 12.69 2.70 4.87
C LYS A 57 12.19 1.52 5.70
N LYS A 58 11.30 1.72 6.67
CA LYS A 58 10.74 0.64 7.52
C LYS A 58 10.02 -0.47 6.73
N VAL A 59 9.57 -0.23 5.49
CA VAL A 59 8.89 -1.26 4.67
C VAL A 59 9.84 -2.09 3.82
N ASN A 60 11.10 -1.67 3.64
CA ASN A 60 12.08 -2.59 3.07
C ASN A 60 12.30 -3.82 3.98
N GLU A 61 11.80 -3.81 5.22
CA GLU A 61 11.92 -4.93 6.16
C GLU A 61 10.64 -5.70 6.49
N LYS A 62 9.44 -5.30 6.04
CA LYS A 62 8.16 -6.06 6.05
C LYS A 62 7.00 -5.06 5.89
N THR A 63 6.34 -5.03 4.74
CA THR A 63 5.02 -4.43 4.64
C THR A 63 4.05 -5.27 5.49
N ASP A 64 3.54 -4.74 6.60
CA ASP A 64 2.52 -5.43 7.38
C ASP A 64 1.16 -5.30 6.64
N TYR A 65 0.96 -6.21 5.68
CA TYR A 65 -0.26 -6.42 4.89
C TYR A 65 -1.56 -6.43 5.70
N ARG A 66 -1.48 -6.64 7.03
CA ARG A 66 -2.60 -6.56 7.97
C ARG A 66 -3.29 -5.19 7.96
N PHE A 67 -2.56 -4.13 7.59
CA PHE A 67 -3.10 -2.77 7.49
C PHE A 67 -3.61 -2.40 6.09
N VAL A 68 -3.26 -3.16 5.05
CA VAL A 68 -3.63 -2.88 3.65
C VAL A 68 -4.94 -3.59 3.26
N LEU A 69 -5.17 -4.78 3.81
CA LEU A 69 -6.35 -5.60 3.52
C LEU A 69 -7.34 -5.58 4.69
N SER A 70 -8.62 -5.41 4.37
CA SER A 70 -9.70 -5.64 5.35
C SER A 70 -9.71 -7.09 5.82
N ALA A 71 -10.35 -7.37 6.96
CA ALA A 71 -10.51 -8.73 7.47
C ALA A 71 -11.11 -9.68 6.41
N ARG A 72 -12.09 -9.18 5.65
CA ARG A 72 -12.75 -9.93 4.60
C ARG A 72 -11.85 -10.21 3.40
N GLU A 73 -11.07 -9.22 2.98
CA GLU A 73 -10.11 -9.39 1.90
C GLU A 73 -9.01 -10.38 2.26
N ARG A 74 -8.53 -10.38 3.51
CA ARG A 74 -7.56 -11.38 4.00
C ARG A 74 -8.10 -12.80 3.93
N GLU A 75 -9.36 -12.99 4.34
CA GLU A 75 -10.03 -14.29 4.27
C GLU A 75 -10.09 -14.81 2.82
N ILE A 76 -10.43 -13.93 1.87
CA ILE A 76 -10.46 -14.26 0.45
C ILE A 76 -9.06 -14.64 -0.07
N VAL A 77 -8.01 -13.89 0.31
CA VAL A 77 -6.63 -14.23 -0.07
C VAL A 77 -6.22 -15.61 0.48
N GLN A 78 -6.61 -15.93 1.71
CA GLN A 78 -6.33 -17.22 2.32
C GLN A 78 -7.01 -18.36 1.56
N TYR A 79 -8.27 -18.22 1.17
CA TYR A 79 -8.95 -19.24 0.37
C TYR A 79 -8.37 -19.39 -1.04
N ILE A 80 -7.99 -18.29 -1.68
CA ILE A 80 -7.30 -18.33 -2.98
C ILE A 80 -5.98 -19.10 -2.85
N ALA A 81 -5.24 -18.88 -1.77
CA ALA A 81 -3.99 -19.59 -1.51
C ALA A 81 -4.17 -21.08 -1.18
N GLN A 82 -5.31 -21.45 -0.59
CA GLN A 82 -5.73 -22.84 -0.40
C GLN A 82 -6.20 -23.51 -1.71
N GLY A 83 -6.25 -22.77 -2.83
CA GLY A 83 -6.64 -23.29 -4.13
C GLY A 83 -8.14 -23.29 -4.40
N LEU A 84 -8.95 -22.60 -3.58
CA LEU A 84 -10.39 -22.51 -3.80
C LEU A 84 -10.70 -21.59 -5.00
N SER A 85 -11.65 -22.02 -5.82
CA SER A 85 -12.26 -21.26 -6.89
C SER A 85 -13.18 -20.16 -6.36
N HIS A 86 -13.45 -19.13 -7.17
CA HIS A 86 -14.37 -18.04 -6.80
C HIS A 86 -15.79 -18.51 -6.45
N THR A 87 -16.25 -19.64 -6.98
CA THR A 87 -17.53 -20.27 -6.63
C THR A 87 -17.49 -20.90 -5.24
N GLU A 88 -16.46 -21.68 -4.94
CA GLU A 88 -16.26 -22.31 -3.62
C GLU A 88 -16.06 -21.27 -2.52
N ILE A 89 -15.33 -20.20 -2.83
CA ILE A 89 -15.18 -19.05 -1.92
C ILE A 89 -16.56 -18.43 -1.65
N GLY A 90 -17.33 -18.15 -2.70
CA GLY A 90 -18.66 -17.55 -2.58
C GLY A 90 -19.58 -18.36 -1.66
N GLU A 91 -19.60 -19.68 -1.83
CA GLU A 91 -20.36 -20.60 -0.97
C GLU A 91 -19.87 -20.56 0.49
N LYS A 92 -18.56 -20.70 0.70
CA LYS A 92 -17.96 -20.78 2.04
C LYS A 92 -18.22 -19.54 2.88
N ILE A 93 -18.30 -18.38 2.23
CA ILE A 93 -18.49 -17.11 2.90
C ILE A 93 -19.84 -16.43 2.60
N SER A 94 -20.78 -17.17 2.01
CA SER A 94 -22.17 -16.76 1.74
C SER A 94 -22.30 -15.46 0.92
N ILE A 95 -21.50 -15.31 -0.14
CA ILE A 95 -21.60 -14.20 -1.10
C ILE A 95 -21.60 -14.71 -2.54
N SER A 96 -22.08 -13.91 -3.50
CA SER A 96 -22.10 -14.33 -4.90
C SER A 96 -20.67 -14.48 -5.47
N PRO A 97 -20.42 -15.41 -6.42
CA PRO A 97 -19.13 -15.53 -7.10
C PRO A 97 -18.66 -14.22 -7.74
N ARG A 98 -19.62 -13.44 -8.27
CA ARG A 98 -19.36 -12.10 -8.82
C ARG A 98 -18.86 -11.10 -7.77
N THR A 99 -19.33 -11.22 -6.54
CA THR A 99 -18.85 -10.42 -5.40
C THR A 99 -17.41 -10.82 -5.04
N VAL A 100 -17.09 -12.12 -5.08
CA VAL A 100 -15.73 -12.61 -4.88
C VAL A 100 -14.77 -12.03 -5.92
N ASP A 101 -15.15 -12.01 -7.20
CA ASP A 101 -14.32 -11.41 -8.26
C ASP A 101 -14.10 -9.92 -8.05
N SER A 102 -15.12 -9.20 -7.56
CA SER A 102 -15.01 -7.78 -7.23
C SER A 102 -14.01 -7.53 -6.09
N HIS A 103 -14.07 -8.35 -5.04
CA HIS A 103 -13.07 -8.31 -3.96
C HIS A 103 -11.68 -8.65 -4.48
N ARG A 104 -11.54 -9.68 -5.31
CA ARG A 104 -10.26 -10.10 -5.88
C ARG A 104 -9.61 -8.99 -6.70
N ASN A 105 -10.38 -8.29 -7.54
CA ASN A 105 -9.88 -7.13 -8.29
C ASN A 105 -9.42 -5.99 -7.39
N ASN A 106 -10.18 -5.70 -6.32
CA ASN A 106 -9.78 -4.71 -5.33
C ASN A 106 -8.49 -5.09 -4.60
N ILE A 107 -8.35 -6.35 -4.20
CA ILE A 107 -7.15 -6.89 -3.56
C ILE A 107 -5.95 -6.77 -4.50
N MET A 108 -6.10 -7.21 -5.76
CA MET A 108 -5.02 -7.13 -6.75
C MET A 108 -4.56 -5.69 -6.96
N ARG A 109 -5.49 -4.74 -7.04
CA ARG A 109 -5.17 -3.31 -7.12
C ARG A 109 -4.48 -2.78 -5.86
N LYS A 110 -4.99 -3.09 -4.66
CA LYS A 110 -4.42 -2.66 -3.37
C LYS A 110 -3.00 -3.19 -3.14
N LEU A 111 -2.73 -4.40 -3.60
CA LEU A 111 -1.43 -5.07 -3.46
C LEU A 111 -0.51 -4.84 -4.66
N ASN A 112 -0.97 -4.11 -5.68
CA ASN A 112 -0.28 -3.90 -6.95
C ASN A 112 0.24 -5.21 -7.59
N VAL A 113 -0.60 -6.25 -7.59
CA VAL A 113 -0.30 -7.55 -8.20
C VAL A 113 -1.18 -7.81 -9.40
N ASN A 114 -0.60 -8.35 -10.46
CA ASN A 114 -1.26 -8.51 -11.76
C ASN A 114 -1.65 -9.96 -12.08
N SER A 115 -1.39 -10.90 -11.17
CA SER A 115 -1.78 -12.30 -11.37
C SER A 115 -2.05 -13.02 -10.06
N ILE A 116 -2.85 -14.10 -10.14
CA ILE A 116 -3.11 -15.01 -9.01
C ILE A 116 -1.80 -15.57 -8.47
N ALA A 117 -0.85 -15.94 -9.36
CA ALA A 117 0.44 -16.46 -8.94
C ALA A 117 1.25 -15.44 -8.12
N GLN A 118 1.16 -14.15 -8.46
CA GLN A 118 1.76 -13.08 -7.66
C GLN A 118 1.04 -12.92 -6.32
N LEU A 119 -0.29 -12.99 -6.30
CA LEU A 119 -1.09 -12.93 -5.08
C LEU A 119 -0.77 -14.09 -4.11
N ILE A 120 -0.60 -15.30 -4.62
CA ILE A 120 -0.20 -16.48 -3.83
C ILE A 120 1.21 -16.31 -3.28
N ARG A 121 2.18 -15.89 -4.12
CA ARG A 121 3.54 -15.60 -3.66
C ARG A 121 3.55 -14.53 -2.57
N PHE A 122 2.76 -13.48 -2.74
CA PHE A 122 2.58 -12.44 -1.74
C PHE A 122 2.04 -13.03 -0.43
N ALA A 123 1.02 -13.87 -0.49
CA ALA A 123 0.42 -14.50 0.69
C ALA A 123 1.41 -15.39 1.46
N LEU A 124 2.26 -16.14 0.75
CA LEU A 124 3.31 -16.98 1.34
C LEU A 124 4.42 -16.15 2.00
N GLN A 125 4.96 -15.15 1.30
CA GLN A 125 6.03 -14.28 1.81
C GLN A 125 5.62 -13.53 3.08
N ASN A 126 4.33 -13.23 3.19
CA ASN A 126 3.76 -12.46 4.28
C ASN A 126 3.17 -13.32 5.40
N LYS A 127 3.22 -14.66 5.32
CA LYS A 127 2.59 -15.57 6.30
C LYS A 127 1.10 -15.26 6.52
N ILE A 128 0.38 -14.96 5.44
CA ILE A 128 -1.10 -14.91 5.44
C ILE A 128 -1.68 -16.33 5.56
N ILE A 129 -0.87 -17.31 5.16
CA ILE A 129 -1.16 -18.73 5.18
C ILE A 129 -0.16 -19.34 6.17
N ASP A 130 -0.65 -20.18 7.08
CA ASP A 130 0.18 -21.10 7.88
C ASP A 130 0.45 -22.40 7.11
#